data_AF-A0A9E5DQX2-F1
#
_entry.id   AF-A0A9E5DQX2-F1
#
_cell.length_a   1.000
_cell.length_b   1.000
_cell.length_c   1.000
_cell.angle_alpha   90.00
_cell.angle_beta   90.00
_cell.angle_gamma   90.00
#
_symmetry.space_group_name_H-M   'P 1'
#
loop_
_entity.id
_entity.type
_entity.pdbx_description
1 polymer ?
#
loop_
_entity_poly.entity_id
_entity_poly.type
_entity_poly.pdbx_seq_one_letter_code
_entity_poly.pdbx_strand_id
1 'polypeptide(L)' 'MGQAVAHDDATACWYFGAPLRDTQTRMLTLAAPDFELPDLQGRTHRLSDHRGKKVFLLSWASW' A
#
# COMPACT_ATOMS: atom_id res chain seq x y z
N MET A 1 4.66 10.68 -21.22
CA MET A 1 4.31 10.61 -19.79
C MET A 1 2.81 10.42 -19.70
N GLY A 2 2.34 9.21 -19.38
CA GLY A 2 0.91 8.89 -19.33
C GLY A 2 0.68 7.91 -18.20
N GLN A 3 0.38 8.42 -17.01
CA GLN A 3 -0.04 7.58 -15.90
C GLN A 3 -1.50 7.18 -16.13
N ALA A 4 -1.80 5.89 -15.95
CA ALA A 4 -3.17 5.41 -16.05
C ALA A 4 -3.98 5.99 -14.89
N VAL A 5 -5.02 6.75 -15.24
CA VAL A 5 -5.98 7.33 -14.29
C VAL A 5 -7.35 6.80 -14.64
N ALA A 6 -8.06 6.32 -13.63
CA ALA A 6 -9.49 6.06 -13.72
C ALA A 6 -10.23 7.14 -12.92
N HIS A 7 -11.25 7.73 -13.53
CA HIS A 7 -12.12 8.70 -12.89
C HIS A 7 -13.55 8.17 -12.89
N ASP A 8 -14.23 8.29 -11.76
CA ASP A 8 -15.67 8.07 -11.65
C ASP A 8 -16.38 9.41 -11.43
N ASP A 9 -17.12 9.86 -12.45
CA ASP A 9 -17.85 11.12 -12.44
C ASP A 9 -18.97 11.14 -11.37
N ALA A 10 -19.53 9.98 -11.01
CA ALA A 10 -20.66 9.89 -10.08
C ALA A 10 -20.26 10.11 -8.61
N THR A 11 -19.05 9.66 -8.24
CA THR A 11 -18.51 9.81 -6.87
C THR A 11 -17.39 10.86 -6.78
N ALA A 12 -17.07 11.51 -7.90
CA ALA A 12 -15.89 12.36 -8.06
C ALA A 12 -14.59 11.67 -7.61
N CYS A 13 -14.54 10.34 -7.68
CA CYS A 13 -13.40 9.56 -7.23
C CYS A 13 -12.33 9.47 -8.32
N TRP A 14 -11.07 9.60 -7.92
CA TRP A 14 -9.92 9.50 -8.80
C TRP A 14 -8.99 8.40 -8.32
N TYR A 15 -8.75 7.42 -9.19
CA TYR A 15 -7.78 6.37 -8.96
C TYR A 15 -6.54 6.63 -9.81
N PHE A 16 -5.41 6.83 -9.14
CA PHE A 16 -4.11 6.97 -9.78
C PHE A 16 -3.38 5.64 -9.63
N GLY A 17 -3.39 4.83 -10.69
CA GLY A 17 -2.63 3.59 -10.70
C GLY A 17 -1.13 3.90 -10.58
N ALA A 18 -0.41 3.06 -9.82
CA ALA A 18 1.05 3.12 -9.83
C ALA A 18 1.58 2.97 -11.26
N PRO A 19 2.63 3.71 -11.67
CA PRO A 19 3.20 3.55 -13.00
C PRO A 19 3.58 2.08 -13.21
N LEU A 20 3.11 1.49 -14.32
CA LEU A 20 3.21 0.06 -14.64
C LEU A 20 4.62 -0.55 -14.42
N ARG A 21 5.67 0.25 -14.54
CA ARG A 21 7.07 -0.18 -14.32
C ARG A 21 7.39 -0.48 -12.85
N ASP A 22 6.85 0.29 -11.90
CA ASP A 22 7.05 0.03 -10.47
C ASP A 22 6.21 -1.14 -9.99
N THR A 23 4.98 -1.26 -10.47
CA THR A 23 4.07 -2.35 -10.11
C THR A 23 4.57 -3.71 -10.62
N GLN A 24 5.09 -3.76 -11.85
CA GLN A 24 5.62 -5.01 -12.43
C GLN A 24 6.86 -5.51 -11.66
N THR A 25 7.77 -4.62 -11.26
CA THR A 25 8.97 -4.99 -10.48
C THR A 25 8.62 -5.43 -9.06
N ARG A 26 7.64 -4.77 -8.42
CA ARG A 26 7.18 -5.12 -7.07
C ARG A 26 6.44 -6.46 -7.01
N MET A 27 5.69 -6.80 -8.06
CA MET A 27 5.00 -8.10 -8.17
C MET A 27 5.94 -9.27 -8.48
N LEU A 28 7.09 -9.03 -9.12
CA LEU A 28 8.11 -10.06 -9.37
C LEU A 28 8.80 -10.52 -8.08
N THR A 29 8.80 -9.70 -7.03
CA THR A 29 9.33 -10.08 -5.73
C THR A 29 8.21 -10.66 -4.86
N LEU A 30 8.42 -11.83 -4.25
CA LEU A 30 7.52 -12.38 -3.22
C LEU A 30 7.67 -11.66 -1.86
N ALA A 31 8.45 -10.59 -1.80
CA ALA A 31 8.68 -9.82 -0.58
C ALA A 31 7.60 -8.74 -0.44
N ALA A 32 6.93 -8.72 0.71
CA ALA A 32 6.07 -7.61 1.05
C ALA A 32 6.88 -6.30 1.15
N PRO A 33 6.36 -5.18 0.66
CA PRO A 33 6.99 -3.87 0.77
C PRO A 33 7.08 -3.44 2.25
N ASP A 34 8.25 -2.96 2.66
CA ASP A 34 8.43 -2.45 4.02
C ASP A 34 7.75 -1.08 4.18
N PHE A 35 7.19 -0.83 5.36
CA PHE A 35 6.60 0.45 5.75
C PHE A 35 6.71 0.62 7.26
N GLU A 36 6.61 1.86 7.72
CA GLU A 36 6.64 2.23 9.13
C GLU A 36 5.35 2.98 9.50
N LEU A 37 4.70 2.57 10.58
CA LEU A 37 3.51 3.24 11.10
C LEU A 37 3.59 3.38 12.62
N PRO A 38 3.17 4.52 13.19
CA PRO A 38 3.00 4.63 14.63
C PRO A 38 1.79 3.82 15.08
N ASP A 39 1.89 3.15 16.23
CA ASP A 39 0.74 2.61 16.94
C ASP A 39 -0.06 3.70 17.67
N LEU A 40 -1.13 3.29 18.37
CA LEU A 40 -1.97 4.18 19.16
C LEU A 40 -1.25 4.86 20.33
N GLN A 41 -0.08 4.36 20.73
CA GLN A 41 0.78 4.95 21.75
C GLN A 41 1.92 5.77 21.14
N GLY A 42 1.93 5.96 19.82
CA GLY A 42 2.95 6.71 19.08
C GLY A 42 4.26 5.94 18.86
N ARG A 43 4.33 4.64 19.17
CA ARG A 43 5.54 3.84 18.91
C ARG A 43 5.58 3.45 17.45
N THR A 44 6.70 3.71 16.79
CA THR A 44 6.92 3.28 15.40
C THR A 44 7.09 1.76 15.32
N HIS A 45 6.31 1.12 14.45
CA HIS A 45 6.46 -0.28 14.07
C HIS A 45 6.84 -0.37 12.60
N ARG A 46 7.79 -1.25 12.26
CA ARG A 46 8.14 -1.56 10.87
C ARG A 46 7.57 -2.92 10.50
N LEU A 47 7.08 -3.09 9.26
CA LEU A 47 6.64 -4.40 8.80
C LEU A 47 7.78 -5.43 8.84
N SER A 48 9.00 -5.00 8.53
CA SER A 48 10.21 -5.82 8.55
C SER A 48 10.54 -6.43 9.92
N ASP A 49 10.11 -5.79 11.02
CA ASP A 49 10.29 -6.32 12.38
C ASP A 49 9.51 -7.63 12.62
N HIS A 50 8.53 -7.93 11.76
CA HIS A 50 7.72 -9.14 11.82
C HIS A 50 8.15 -10.25 10.84
N ARG A 51 9.29 -10.12 10.17
CA ARG A 51 9.79 -11.18 9.28
C ARG A 51 9.90 -12.54 9.99
N GLY A 52 9.50 -13.60 9.29
CA GLY A 52 9.45 -14.96 9.84
C GLY A 52 8.18 -15.27 10.66
N LYS A 53 7.28 -14.30 10.86
CA LYS A 53 5.98 -14.49 11.49
C LYS A 53 4.86 -14.42 10.45
N LYS A 54 3.81 -15.21 10.63
CA LYS A 54 2.55 -15.01 9.88
C LYS A 54 1.85 -13.79 10.45
N VAL A 55 1.67 -12.76 9.64
CA VAL A 55 1.02 -11.50 10.03
C VAL A 55 -0.15 -11.22 9.10
N PHE A 56 -1.25 -10.74 9.66
CA PHE A 56 -2.42 -10.27 8.92
C PHE A 56 -2.45 -8.74 8.96
N LEU A 57 -2.56 -8.11 7.79
CA LEU A 57 -2.70 -6.67 7.66
C LEU A 57 -4.17 -6.32 7.42
N LEU A 58 -4.75 -5.52 8.32
CA LEU A 58 -6.09 -4.99 8.18
C LEU A 58 -6.01 -3.48 7.94
N SER A 59 -6.34 -3.03 6.74
CA SER A 59 -6.50 -1.61 6.41
C SER A 59 -7.96 -1.22 6.53
N TRP A 60 -8.27 -0.25 7.39
CA TRP A 60 -9.63 0.23 7.62
C TRP A 60 -9.65 1.75 7.76
N ALA A 61 -10.75 2.36 7.34
CA ALA A 61 -11.10 3.75 7.59
C ALA A 61 -12.61 3.79 7.89
N SER A 62 -13.07 4.78 8.67
CA SER A 62 -14.48 4.88 9.06
C SER A 62 -15.38 5.54 8.01
N TRP A 63 -14.85 5.92 6.85
CA TRP A 63 -15.55 6.66 5.81
C TRP A 63 -15.28 6.08 4.43
#